data_AF-A0A9E2YJT2-F1
#
_entry.id   AF-A0A9E2YJT2-F1
#
_cell.length_a   1.000
_cell.length_b   1.000
_cell.length_c   1.000
_cell.angle_alpha   90.00
_cell.angle_beta   90.00
_cell.angle_gamma   90.00
#
_symmetry.space_group_name_H-M   'P 1'
#
loop_
_entity.id
_entity.type
_entity.pdbx_description
1 polymer ?
#
loop_
_entity_poly.entity_id
_entity_poly.type
_entity_poly.pdbx_seq_one_letter_code
_entity_poly.pdbx_strand_id
1 'polypeptide(L)'
;DAGVAFVNALPVFIASDPVWAKKFADAGVPIVGDDIKSQVGATITHRVMAKLFEDRGVQLDRTMQLNVGGNMDFLNMLERERLESKKISKTQAVTSNLQREFKTKDVHIGPSDHVGWLDDRKWAYVRLEGRAFGDVPLNLEYKLEVWDSPNSAGVIIDAVRAAKIAKDRGIGGPVVPASAYLMKSPPQQLPDDIARAQLEEFIIEG
;
A
#
# COMPACT_ATOMS: atom_id res chain seq x y z
N ASP A 1 -28.85 0.67 4.80
CA ASP A 1 -29.72 0.86 5.99
C ASP A 1 -29.39 2.09 6.83
N ALA A 2 -28.14 2.30 7.29
CA ALA A 2 -27.80 3.44 8.14
C ALA A 2 -27.64 4.81 7.42
N GLY A 3 -27.55 4.86 6.09
CA GLY A 3 -27.40 6.12 5.35
C GLY A 3 -26.06 6.85 5.60
N VAL A 4 -25.03 6.14 6.07
CA VAL A 4 -23.71 6.69 6.40
C VAL A 4 -22.69 6.34 5.34
N ALA A 5 -21.74 7.25 5.12
CA ALA A 5 -20.56 6.97 4.33
C ALA A 5 -19.70 5.91 5.03
N PHE A 6 -19.01 5.07 4.26
CA PHE A 6 -18.18 3.99 4.79
C PHE A 6 -16.72 4.12 4.32
N VAL A 7 -15.77 3.92 5.23
CA VAL A 7 -14.34 3.87 4.92
C VAL A 7 -13.80 2.51 5.35
N ASN A 8 -13.39 1.70 4.38
CA ASN A 8 -12.83 0.38 4.63
C ASN A 8 -11.31 0.43 4.67
N ALA A 9 -10.75 0.42 5.88
CA ALA A 9 -9.31 0.37 6.11
C ALA A 9 -8.73 -1.05 6.10
N LEU A 10 -9.58 -2.08 6.04
CA LEU A 10 -9.20 -3.49 6.14
C LEU A 10 -8.99 -4.11 4.74
N PRO A 11 -8.22 -5.20 4.63
CA PRO A 11 -7.95 -5.88 3.36
C PRO A 11 -9.11 -6.75 2.84
N VAL A 12 -10.29 -6.64 3.44
CA VAL A 12 -11.49 -7.33 2.94
C VAL A 12 -12.05 -6.53 1.77
N PHE A 13 -12.33 -7.17 0.64
CA PHE A 13 -12.87 -6.50 -0.54
C PHE A 13 -14.33 -6.10 -0.32
N ILE A 14 -14.60 -4.80 -0.36
CA ILE A 14 -15.94 -4.21 -0.23
C ILE A 14 -16.14 -3.13 -1.28
N ALA A 15 -15.28 -2.09 -1.30
CA ALA A 15 -15.36 -1.07 -2.35
C ALA A 15 -14.99 -1.65 -3.71
N SER A 16 -14.02 -2.56 -3.73
CA SER A 16 -13.54 -3.23 -4.93
C SER A 16 -14.41 -4.39 -5.42
N ASP A 17 -15.33 -4.88 -4.58
CA ASP A 17 -16.26 -5.96 -4.95
C ASP A 17 -17.46 -5.38 -5.71
N PRO A 18 -17.74 -5.82 -6.96
CA PRO A 18 -18.82 -5.25 -7.77
C PRO A 18 -20.22 -5.36 -7.15
N VAL A 19 -20.48 -6.43 -6.37
CA VAL A 19 -21.77 -6.64 -5.73
C VAL A 19 -21.97 -5.64 -4.60
N TRP A 20 -20.94 -5.43 -3.78
CA TRP A 20 -20.97 -4.42 -2.72
C TRP A 20 -20.97 -3.00 -3.28
N ALA A 21 -20.10 -2.70 -4.24
CA ALA A 21 -20.06 -1.42 -4.93
C ALA A 21 -21.45 -1.00 -5.46
N LYS A 22 -22.16 -1.94 -6.10
CA LYS A 22 -23.53 -1.72 -6.59
C LYS A 22 -24.51 -1.44 -5.45
N LYS A 23 -24.44 -2.16 -4.33
CA LYS A 23 -25.31 -1.90 -3.16
C LYS A 23 -25.09 -0.50 -2.58
N PHE A 24 -23.85 -0.03 -2.50
CA PHE A 24 -23.55 1.34 -2.06
C PHE A 24 -24.06 2.39 -3.04
N ALA A 25 -23.95 2.13 -4.35
CA ALA A 25 -24.50 2.99 -5.40
C ALA A 25 -26.03 3.06 -5.35
N ASP A 26 -26.71 1.91 -5.30
CA ASP A 26 -28.17 1.79 -5.23
C ASP A 26 -28.73 2.47 -3.95
N ALA A 27 -27.97 2.43 -2.85
CA ALA A 27 -28.34 3.07 -1.59
C ALA A 27 -27.94 4.56 -1.51
N GLY A 28 -27.29 5.12 -2.54
CA GLY A 28 -26.87 6.52 -2.57
C GLY A 28 -25.85 6.89 -1.49
N VAL A 29 -25.06 5.92 -1.01
CA VAL A 29 -24.06 6.13 0.06
C VAL A 29 -22.65 5.89 -0.46
N PRO A 30 -21.68 6.77 -0.18
CA PRO A 30 -20.33 6.60 -0.67
C PRO A 30 -19.53 5.58 0.15
N ILE A 31 -18.61 4.90 -0.52
CA ILE A 31 -17.61 4.04 0.10
C ILE A 31 -16.20 4.37 -0.40
N VAL A 32 -15.22 4.42 0.51
CA VAL A 32 -13.78 4.50 0.20
C VAL A 32 -13.12 3.20 0.65
N GLY A 33 -12.36 2.53 -0.20
CA GLY A 33 -11.72 1.26 0.13
C GLY A 33 -10.94 0.66 -1.05
N ASP A 34 -10.18 -0.43 -0.89
CA ASP A 34 -10.00 -1.22 0.34
C ASP A 34 -8.51 -1.31 0.74
N ASP A 35 -8.25 -1.62 2.02
CA ASP A 35 -6.92 -1.66 2.67
C ASP A 35 -6.19 -0.32 2.69
N ILE A 36 -6.05 0.32 3.86
CA ILE A 36 -5.44 1.65 3.96
C ILE A 36 -3.97 1.66 3.52
N LYS A 37 -3.54 2.68 2.76
CA LYS A 37 -2.12 2.99 2.54
C LYS A 37 -1.61 3.83 3.71
N SER A 38 -0.40 3.53 4.19
CA SER A 38 0.29 4.41 5.14
C SER A 38 1.03 5.53 4.40
N GLN A 39 1.32 6.65 5.06
CA GLN A 39 1.99 7.80 4.45
C GLN A 39 3.38 7.43 3.90
N VAL A 40 4.19 6.72 4.69
CA VAL A 40 5.48 6.19 4.27
C VAL A 40 5.62 4.75 4.75
N GLY A 41 5.99 3.83 3.86
CA GLY A 41 6.13 2.43 4.22
C GLY A 41 7.24 1.73 3.45
N ALA A 42 7.66 0.58 3.98
CA ALA A 42 8.76 -0.20 3.40
C ALA A 42 8.53 -0.52 1.93
N THR A 43 7.31 -0.92 1.55
CA THR A 43 6.98 -1.27 0.17
C THR A 43 7.18 -0.09 -0.79
N ILE A 44 6.68 1.10 -0.45
CA ILE A 44 6.80 2.27 -1.35
C ILE A 44 8.23 2.77 -1.43
N THR A 45 8.96 2.83 -0.31
CA THR A 45 10.38 3.22 -0.32
C THR A 45 11.22 2.23 -1.10
N HIS A 46 10.96 0.93 -0.94
CA HIS A 46 11.66 -0.11 -1.68
C HIS A 46 11.38 0.00 -3.18
N ARG A 47 10.11 0.16 -3.57
CA ARG A 47 9.73 0.36 -4.97
C ARG A 47 10.45 1.55 -5.62
N VAL A 48 10.53 2.68 -4.91
CA VAL A 48 11.22 3.89 -5.38
C VAL A 48 12.72 3.64 -5.56
N MET A 49 13.38 3.01 -4.59
CA MET A 49 14.81 2.72 -4.67
C MET A 49 15.15 1.69 -5.76
N ALA A 50 14.32 0.66 -5.91
CA ALA A 50 14.49 -0.34 -6.97
C ALA A 50 14.32 0.29 -8.36
N LYS A 51 13.32 1.18 -8.51
CA LYS A 51 13.12 1.92 -9.76
C LYS A 51 14.28 2.85 -10.08
N LEU A 52 14.82 3.54 -9.07
CA LEU A 52 16.00 4.39 -9.22
C LEU A 52 17.20 3.62 -9.76
N PHE A 53 17.42 2.37 -9.32
CA PHE A 53 18.50 1.53 -9.87
C PHE A 53 18.32 1.35 -11.37
N GLU A 54 17.14 0.88 -11.82
CA GLU A 54 16.87 0.67 -13.24
C GLU A 54 16.98 1.96 -14.06
N ASP A 55 16.40 3.07 -13.58
CA ASP A 55 16.41 4.36 -14.28
C ASP A 55 17.82 4.95 -14.45
N ARG A 56 18.76 4.52 -13.60
CA ARG A 56 20.17 4.92 -13.67
C ARG A 56 21.05 3.86 -14.36
N GLY A 57 20.46 2.84 -14.96
CA GLY A 57 21.15 1.77 -15.66
C GLY A 57 21.86 0.76 -14.75
N VAL A 58 21.54 0.74 -13.46
CA VAL A 58 22.03 -0.28 -12.52
C VAL A 58 21.13 -1.50 -12.64
N GLN A 59 21.73 -2.65 -12.94
CA GLN A 59 20.99 -3.91 -12.99
C GLN A 59 20.74 -4.40 -11.57
N LEU A 60 19.49 -4.42 -11.11
CA LEU A 60 19.13 -5.05 -9.85
C LEU A 60 19.18 -6.58 -10.00
N ASP A 61 20.00 -7.25 -9.19
CA ASP A 61 20.20 -8.69 -9.22
C ASP A 61 19.46 -9.40 -8.09
N ARG A 62 19.47 -8.84 -6.87
CA ARG A 62 18.79 -9.39 -5.70
C ARG A 62 18.18 -8.31 -4.84
N THR A 63 17.07 -8.62 -4.17
CA THR A 63 16.49 -7.70 -3.21
C THR A 63 15.80 -8.40 -2.03
N MET A 64 15.83 -7.74 -0.88
CA MET A 64 15.24 -8.21 0.36
C MET A 64 14.52 -7.08 1.09
N GLN A 65 13.39 -7.41 1.70
CA GLN A 65 12.69 -6.57 2.66
C GLN A 65 12.20 -7.43 3.82
N LEU A 66 12.80 -7.22 4.99
CA LEU A 66 12.41 -7.87 6.24
C LEU A 66 11.63 -6.87 7.10
N ASN A 67 10.39 -7.19 7.47
CA ASN A 67 9.57 -6.33 8.30
C ASN A 67 9.35 -6.94 9.69
N VAL A 68 9.60 -6.15 10.74
CA VAL A 68 9.42 -6.54 12.14
C VAL A 68 8.55 -5.48 12.83
N GLY A 69 7.68 -5.89 13.75
CA GLY A 69 6.87 -4.96 14.55
C GLY A 69 6.42 -5.59 15.87
N GLY A 70 5.91 -4.76 16.78
CA GLY A 70 5.52 -5.19 18.14
C GLY A 70 4.02 -5.22 18.41
N ASN A 71 3.19 -4.78 17.46
CA ASN A 71 1.74 -4.73 17.65
C ASN A 71 1.07 -6.07 17.31
N MET A 72 -0.20 -6.22 17.68
CA MET A 72 -0.96 -7.45 17.42
C MET A 72 -1.12 -7.77 15.93
N ASP A 73 -1.03 -6.80 15.02
CA ASP A 73 -1.07 -7.08 13.58
C ASP A 73 0.15 -7.93 13.18
N PHE A 74 1.35 -7.62 13.70
CA PHE A 74 2.55 -8.44 13.49
C PHE A 74 2.49 -9.80 14.16
N LEU A 75 1.90 -9.88 15.36
CA LEU A 75 1.70 -11.16 16.04
C LEU A 75 0.76 -12.07 15.22
N ASN A 76 -0.35 -11.52 14.73
CA ASN A 76 -1.28 -12.22 13.85
C ASN A 76 -0.65 -12.60 12.50
N MET A 77 0.40 -11.90 12.06
CA MET A 77 1.14 -12.23 10.84
C MET A 77 2.09 -13.42 10.98
N LEU A 78 2.39 -13.90 12.20
CA LEU A 78 3.18 -15.14 12.39
C LEU A 78 2.40 -16.40 12.00
N GLU A 79 1.07 -16.30 11.86
CA GLU A 79 0.24 -17.38 11.35
C GLU A 79 0.53 -17.65 9.86
N ARG A 80 1.20 -18.78 9.59
CA ARG A 80 1.73 -19.14 8.27
C ARG A 80 0.67 -19.20 7.15
N GLU A 81 -0.58 -19.52 7.46
CA GLU A 81 -1.65 -19.59 6.45
C GLU A 81 -2.00 -18.21 5.86
N ARG A 82 -1.82 -17.12 6.60
CA ARG A 82 -2.07 -15.74 6.13
C ARG A 82 -0.86 -15.11 5.44
N LEU A 83 0.31 -15.74 5.52
CA LEU A 83 1.56 -15.22 4.98
C LEU A 83 1.64 -15.31 3.46
N GLU A 84 1.09 -16.36 2.85
CA GLU A 84 1.22 -16.60 1.40
C GLU A 84 0.60 -15.46 0.57
N SER A 85 -0.65 -15.10 0.86
CA SER A 85 -1.36 -14.02 0.13
C SER A 85 -0.66 -12.67 0.28
N LYS A 86 -0.18 -12.33 1.49
CA LYS A 86 0.53 -11.06 1.73
C LYS A 86 1.95 -11.06 1.14
N LYS A 87 2.66 -12.18 1.15
CA LYS A 87 3.98 -12.32 0.53
C LYS A 87 3.89 -12.15 -0.98
N ILE A 88 2.90 -12.75 -1.62
CA ILE A 88 2.60 -12.55 -3.04
C ILE A 88 2.32 -11.08 -3.33
N SER A 89 1.38 -10.46 -2.60
CA SER A 89 1.00 -9.05 -2.78
C SER A 89 2.19 -8.09 -2.61
N LYS A 90 3.01 -8.25 -1.55
CA LYS A 90 4.17 -7.38 -1.31
C LYS A 90 5.29 -7.60 -2.33
N THR A 91 5.50 -8.85 -2.76
CA THR A 91 6.49 -9.15 -3.80
C THR A 91 6.08 -8.50 -5.12
N GLN A 92 4.83 -8.70 -5.55
CA GLN A 92 4.30 -8.09 -6.78
C GLN A 92 4.31 -6.56 -6.74
N ALA A 93 4.04 -5.94 -5.58
CA ALA A 93 4.08 -4.49 -5.44
C ALA A 93 5.48 -3.88 -5.71
N VAL A 94 6.56 -4.65 -5.55
CA VAL A 94 7.95 -4.22 -5.82
C VAL A 94 8.46 -4.72 -7.17
N THR A 95 8.03 -5.88 -7.65
CA THR A 95 8.51 -6.40 -8.94
C THR A 95 7.71 -5.91 -10.14
N SER A 96 6.46 -5.48 -9.95
CA SER A 96 5.57 -5.07 -11.06
C SER A 96 6.01 -3.82 -11.80
N ASN A 97 6.86 -2.98 -11.21
CA ASN A 97 7.39 -1.77 -11.84
C ASN A 97 8.83 -1.93 -12.38
N LEU A 98 9.39 -3.14 -12.27
CA LEU A 98 10.72 -3.47 -12.76
C LEU A 98 10.59 -4.18 -14.11
N GLN A 99 11.45 -3.84 -15.06
CA GLN A 99 11.40 -4.45 -16.40
C GLN A 99 11.94 -5.87 -16.42
N ARG A 100 12.78 -6.21 -15.44
CA ARG A 100 13.45 -7.51 -15.36
C ARG A 100 12.61 -8.52 -14.57
N GLU A 101 12.53 -9.73 -15.12
CA GLU A 101 12.05 -10.89 -14.35
C GLU A 101 13.12 -11.36 -13.37
N PHE A 102 12.72 -11.47 -12.10
CA PHE A 102 13.55 -12.03 -11.04
C PHE A 102 13.26 -13.51 -10.88
N LYS A 103 14.31 -14.30 -10.60
CA LYS A 103 14.08 -15.67 -10.12
C LYS A 103 13.52 -15.60 -8.70
N THR A 104 12.61 -16.50 -8.35
CA THR A 104 11.94 -16.50 -7.04
C THR A 104 12.90 -16.47 -5.84
N LYS A 105 14.10 -17.05 -5.97
CA LYS A 105 15.12 -17.07 -4.91
C LYS A 105 15.83 -15.72 -4.69
N ASP A 106 15.78 -14.82 -5.67
CA ASP A 106 16.53 -13.57 -5.69
C ASP A 106 15.70 -12.40 -5.11
N VAL A 107 14.44 -12.66 -4.74
CA VAL A 107 13.53 -11.69 -4.11
C VAL A 107 12.97 -12.26 -2.81
N HIS A 108 13.17 -11.55 -1.71
CA HIS A 108 12.64 -11.96 -0.40
C HIS A 108 11.92 -10.79 0.27
N ILE A 109 10.58 -10.75 0.18
CA ILE A 109 9.78 -9.65 0.70
C ILE A 109 8.65 -10.21 1.56
N GLY A 110 8.59 -9.85 2.84
CA GLY A 110 7.54 -10.34 3.73
C GLY A 110 7.60 -9.75 5.14
N PRO A 111 6.58 -10.01 5.98
CA PRO A 111 6.77 -9.92 7.42
C PRO A 111 7.78 -10.98 7.88
N SER A 112 8.56 -10.65 8.89
CA SER A 112 9.73 -11.44 9.31
C SER A 112 9.61 -11.91 10.74
N ASP A 113 9.17 -11.04 11.66
CA ASP A 113 9.05 -11.42 13.06
C ASP A 113 8.15 -10.46 13.87
N HIS A 114 7.80 -10.87 15.08
CA HIS A 114 7.18 -10.06 16.10
C HIS A 114 8.16 -9.81 17.25
N VAL A 115 8.42 -8.54 17.55
CA VAL A 115 9.32 -8.11 18.64
C VAL A 115 8.54 -7.22 19.60
N GLY A 116 8.10 -7.80 20.72
CA GLY A 116 7.09 -7.16 21.59
C GLY A 116 7.46 -5.79 22.13
N TRP A 117 8.74 -5.51 22.39
CA TRP A 117 9.18 -4.20 22.90
C TRP A 117 9.17 -3.09 21.83
N LEU A 118 8.91 -3.41 20.56
CA LEU A 118 8.71 -2.39 19.54
C LEU A 118 7.38 -1.65 19.70
N ASP A 119 6.42 -2.20 20.45
CA ASP A 119 5.06 -1.65 20.55
C ASP A 119 4.47 -1.40 19.14
N ASP A 120 4.01 -0.19 18.84
CA ASP A 120 3.47 0.17 17.52
C ASP A 120 4.56 0.54 16.48
N ARG A 121 5.84 0.45 16.85
CA ARG A 121 6.93 0.69 15.90
C ARG A 121 7.06 -0.50 14.96
N LYS A 122 7.22 -0.15 13.69
CA LYS A 122 7.49 -1.04 12.59
C LYS A 122 8.85 -0.74 12.01
N TRP A 123 9.68 -1.75 11.97
CA TRP A 123 11.00 -1.71 11.37
C TRP A 123 10.99 -2.46 10.06
N ALA A 124 11.65 -1.89 9.06
CA ALA A 124 11.91 -2.56 7.81
C ALA A 124 13.38 -2.47 7.45
N TYR A 125 14.01 -3.62 7.21
CA TYR A 125 15.36 -3.72 6.70
C TYR A 125 15.28 -4.05 5.23
N VAL A 126 15.80 -3.16 4.39
CA VAL A 126 15.75 -3.30 2.95
C VAL A 126 17.16 -3.35 2.40
N ARG A 127 17.40 -4.30 1.49
CA ARG A 127 18.67 -4.51 0.81
C ARG A 127 18.43 -4.66 -0.68
N LEU A 128 19.15 -3.89 -1.49
CA LEU A 128 19.15 -3.96 -2.94
C LEU A 128 20.58 -4.21 -3.41
N GLU A 129 20.78 -5.30 -4.15
CA GLU A 129 22.06 -5.64 -4.75
C GLU A 129 21.96 -5.57 -6.27
N GLY A 130 22.93 -4.93 -6.90
CA GLY A 130 23.00 -4.83 -8.34
C GLY A 130 24.40 -4.65 -8.88
N ARG A 131 24.47 -4.41 -10.19
CA ARG A 131 25.71 -4.13 -10.94
C ARG A 131 25.58 -2.84 -11.74
N ALA A 132 26.58 -1.98 -11.60
CA ALA A 132 26.69 -0.71 -12.32
C ALA A 132 27.57 -0.87 -13.57
N PHE A 133 28.09 0.25 -14.09
CA PHE A 133 28.98 0.27 -15.25
C PHE A 133 30.19 -0.66 -15.06
N GLY A 134 30.51 -1.47 -16.08
CA GLY A 134 31.61 -2.43 -16.04
C GLY A 134 31.38 -3.61 -15.10
N ASP A 135 30.11 -3.98 -14.84
CA ASP A 135 29.71 -5.04 -13.91
C ASP A 135 30.21 -4.83 -12.47
N VAL A 136 30.55 -3.60 -12.10
CA VAL A 136 30.99 -3.27 -10.74
C VAL A 136 29.82 -3.47 -9.77
N PRO A 137 29.97 -4.25 -8.70
CA PRO A 137 28.91 -4.53 -7.75
C PRO A 137 28.51 -3.26 -6.98
N LEU A 138 27.21 -3.12 -6.75
CA LEU A 138 26.60 -2.04 -5.97
C LEU A 138 25.64 -2.67 -4.95
N ASN A 139 25.75 -2.25 -3.70
CA ASN A 139 24.87 -2.68 -2.62
C ASN A 139 24.32 -1.46 -1.89
N LEU A 140 23.00 -1.43 -1.68
CA LEU A 140 22.32 -0.44 -0.88
C LEU A 140 21.56 -1.15 0.23
N GLU A 141 21.80 -0.72 1.47
CA GLU A 141 21.04 -1.15 2.63
C GLU A 141 20.49 0.05 3.37
N TYR A 142 19.24 -0.04 3.81
CA TYR A 142 18.67 0.95 4.71
C TYR A 142 17.69 0.31 5.70
N LYS A 143 17.54 0.98 6.85
CA LYS A 143 16.49 0.68 7.84
C LYS A 143 15.48 1.81 7.80
N LEU A 144 14.21 1.45 7.62
CA LEU A 144 13.07 2.34 7.84
C LEU A 144 12.46 2.02 9.21
N GLU A 145 12.15 3.05 9.98
CA GLU A 145 11.38 2.96 11.22
C GLU A 145 10.23 3.94 11.16
N VAL A 146 9.03 3.44 11.43
CA VAL A 146 7.80 4.24 11.49
C VAL A 146 6.94 3.76 12.65
N TRP A 147 6.10 4.65 13.18
CA TRP A 147 4.98 4.28 14.03
C TRP A 147 3.80 3.91 13.13
N ASP A 148 3.33 2.66 13.15
CA ASP A 148 2.41 2.12 12.13
C ASP A 148 1.02 2.76 12.22
N SER A 149 0.51 3.00 13.43
CA SER A 149 -0.80 3.58 13.67
C SER A 149 -0.87 5.07 13.30
N PRO A 150 0.02 5.97 13.79
CA PRO A 150 0.05 7.38 13.36
C PRO A 150 0.27 7.56 11.87
N ASN A 151 1.11 6.71 11.26
CA ASN A 151 1.43 6.74 9.83
C ASN A 151 0.22 6.38 8.94
N SER A 152 -0.82 5.75 9.50
CA SER A 152 -2.08 5.47 8.79
C SER A 152 -3.20 6.43 9.21
N ALA A 153 -3.14 6.98 10.43
CA ALA A 153 -4.17 7.86 10.98
C ALA A 153 -4.43 9.11 10.12
N GLY A 154 -3.38 9.76 9.62
CA GLY A 154 -3.52 10.93 8.73
C GLY A 154 -4.29 10.59 7.44
N VAL A 155 -3.98 9.44 6.83
CA VAL A 155 -4.64 8.97 5.60
C VAL A 155 -6.11 8.62 5.87
N ILE A 156 -6.42 8.04 7.03
CA ILE A 156 -7.79 7.77 7.45
C ILE A 156 -8.60 9.07 7.60
N ILE A 157 -8.01 10.11 8.18
CA ILE A 157 -8.69 11.42 8.31
C ILE A 157 -9.04 11.97 6.93
N ASP A 158 -8.11 11.92 5.97
CA ASP A 158 -8.37 12.37 4.60
C ASP A 158 -9.42 11.50 3.89
N ALA A 159 -9.41 10.18 4.10
CA ALA A 159 -10.43 9.29 3.55
C ALA A 159 -11.84 9.60 4.10
N VAL A 160 -11.96 9.88 5.41
CA VAL A 160 -13.23 10.27 6.04
C VAL A 160 -13.71 11.62 5.48
N ARG A 161 -12.81 12.58 5.29
CA ARG A 161 -13.15 13.89 4.70
C ARG A 161 -13.62 13.75 3.26
N ALA A 162 -12.93 12.96 2.44
CA ALA A 162 -13.34 12.68 1.06
C ALA A 162 -14.70 11.96 1.00
N ALA A 163 -14.93 11.00 1.89
CA ALA A 163 -16.21 10.30 2.00
C ALA A 163 -17.35 11.25 2.41
N LYS A 164 -17.07 12.22 3.30
CA LYS A 164 -18.03 13.27 3.68
C LYS A 164 -18.36 14.20 2.52
N ILE A 165 -17.37 14.64 1.75
CA ILE A 165 -17.56 15.45 0.54
C ILE A 165 -18.45 14.69 -0.46
N ALA A 166 -18.14 13.41 -0.73
CA ALA A 166 -18.95 12.58 -1.62
C ALA A 166 -20.41 12.49 -1.16
N LYS A 167 -20.62 12.30 0.15
CA LYS A 167 -21.95 12.23 0.75
C LYS A 167 -22.70 13.56 0.59
N ASP A 168 -22.04 14.69 0.83
CA ASP A 168 -22.66 16.02 0.73
C ASP A 168 -23.04 16.35 -0.73
N ARG A 169 -22.31 15.82 -1.71
CA ARG A 169 -22.61 15.93 -3.14
C ARG A 169 -23.62 14.90 -3.66
N GLY A 170 -24.15 14.03 -2.79
CA GLY A 170 -25.10 12.98 -3.18
C GLY A 170 -24.49 11.86 -4.02
N ILE A 171 -23.17 11.68 -3.96
CA ILE A 171 -22.46 10.63 -4.71
C ILE A 171 -22.55 9.31 -3.92
N GLY A 172 -23.15 8.29 -4.55
CA GLY A 172 -23.21 6.92 -4.04
C GLY A 172 -22.20 5.98 -4.69
N GLY A 173 -21.86 4.89 -4.00
CA GLY A 173 -20.91 3.90 -4.51
C GLY A 173 -19.45 4.26 -4.24
N PRO A 174 -18.49 3.55 -4.89
CA PRO A 174 -17.08 3.78 -4.64
C PRO A 174 -16.61 5.18 -5.06
N VAL A 175 -15.97 5.89 -4.14
CA VAL A 175 -15.30 7.17 -4.42
C VAL A 175 -13.93 6.84 -5.02
N VAL A 176 -13.88 6.67 -6.34
CA VAL A 176 -12.69 6.21 -7.07
C VAL A 176 -11.46 7.10 -6.82
N PRO A 177 -11.54 8.46 -6.91
CA PRO A 177 -10.37 9.31 -6.69
C PRO A 177 -9.73 9.11 -5.30
N ALA A 178 -10.56 9.04 -4.26
CA ALA A 178 -10.09 8.81 -2.89
C ALA A 178 -9.55 7.39 -2.69
N SER A 179 -10.25 6.38 -3.22
CA SER A 179 -9.85 4.98 -3.10
C SER A 179 -8.51 4.73 -3.79
N ALA A 180 -8.33 5.20 -5.02
CA ALA A 180 -7.11 4.96 -5.80
C ALA A 180 -5.86 5.51 -5.11
N TYR A 181 -5.96 6.70 -4.51
CA TYR A 181 -4.83 7.34 -3.86
C TYR A 181 -4.58 6.82 -2.43
N LEU A 182 -5.62 6.66 -1.63
CA LEU A 182 -5.52 6.39 -0.19
C LEU A 182 -5.53 4.90 0.18
N MET A 183 -5.94 4.02 -0.75
CA MET A 183 -6.12 2.59 -0.48
C MET A 183 -5.21 1.72 -1.35
N LYS A 184 -4.80 0.55 -0.85
CA LYS A 184 -3.87 -0.39 -1.53
C LYS A 184 -4.60 -1.20 -2.60
N SER A 185 -5.88 -1.52 -2.37
CA SER A 185 -6.71 -2.35 -3.25
C SER A 185 -7.97 -1.56 -3.69
N PRO A 186 -7.81 -0.47 -4.45
CA PRO A 186 -8.92 0.31 -4.95
C PRO A 186 -9.74 -0.47 -6.00
N PRO A 187 -11.00 -0.07 -6.26
CA PRO A 187 -11.80 -0.61 -7.37
C PRO A 187 -11.15 -0.38 -8.74
N GLN A 188 -10.41 0.73 -8.88
CA GLN A 188 -9.63 1.06 -10.06
C GLN A 188 -8.21 1.44 -9.64
N GLN A 189 -7.22 0.67 -10.10
CA GLN A 189 -5.81 0.98 -9.87
C GLN A 189 -5.37 2.10 -10.80
N LEU A 190 -4.80 3.16 -10.24
CA LEU A 190 -4.22 4.28 -10.98
C LEU A 190 -2.77 4.52 -10.54
N PRO A 191 -1.91 5.07 -11.42
CA PRO A 191 -0.63 5.65 -11.03
C PRO A 191 -0.81 6.69 -9.91
N ASP A 192 0.11 6.74 -8.95
CA ASP A 192 -0.06 7.56 -7.73
C ASP A 192 -0.14 9.07 -8.04
N ASP A 193 0.55 9.55 -9.06
CA ASP A 193 0.52 10.94 -9.54
C ASP A 193 -0.85 11.30 -10.12
N ILE A 194 -1.42 10.42 -10.94
CA ILE A 194 -2.77 10.58 -11.49
C ILE A 194 -3.82 10.49 -10.38
N ALA A 195 -3.72 9.48 -9.51
CA ALA A 195 -4.64 9.29 -8.40
C ALA A 195 -4.66 10.49 -7.45
N ARG A 196 -3.48 11.08 -7.19
CA ARG A 196 -3.34 12.30 -6.40
C ARG A 196 -4.04 13.48 -7.06
N ALA A 197 -3.76 13.72 -8.34
CA ALA A 197 -4.36 14.84 -9.07
C ALA A 197 -5.90 14.74 -9.09
N GLN A 198 -6.44 13.54 -9.35
CA GLN A 198 -7.88 13.31 -9.33
C GLN A 198 -8.49 13.49 -7.93
N LEU A 199 -7.79 13.09 -6.86
CA LEU A 199 -8.26 13.35 -5.50
C LEU A 199 -8.25 14.84 -5.17
N GLU A 200 -7.20 15.58 -5.56
CA GLU A 200 -7.12 17.03 -5.35
C GLU A 200 -8.24 17.76 -6.10
N GLU A 201 -8.48 17.41 -7.37
CA GLU A 201 -9.61 17.90 -8.18
C GLU A 201 -10.94 17.57 -7.53
N PHE A 202 -11.15 16.31 -7.10
CA PHE A 202 -12.36 15.90 -6.39
C PHE A 202 -12.60 16.72 -5.12
N ILE A 203 -11.57 17.06 -4.36
CA ILE A 203 -11.72 17.85 -3.13
C ILE A 203 -12.10 19.31 -3.45
N ILE A 204 -11.55 19.88 -4.52
CA ILE A 204 -11.71 21.31 -4.86
C ILE A 204 -13.02 21.58 -5.60
N GLU A 205 -13.42 20.72 -6.53
CA GLU A 205 -14.60 20.94 -7.37
C GLU A 205 -15.90 20.62 -6.62
N GLY A 206 -16.50 21.63 -6.00
CA GLY A 206 -17.79 21.56 -5.30
C GLY A 206 -18.94 22.12 -6.12
#